data_AF-A0A317QFI2-F1
#
_entry.id   AF-A0A317QFI2-F1
#
_cell.length_a   1.000
_cell.length_b   1.000
_cell.length_c   1.000
_cell.angle_alpha   90.00
_cell.angle_beta   90.00
_cell.angle_gamma   90.00
#
_symmetry.space_group_name_H-M   'P 1'
#
loop_
_entity.id
_entity.type
_entity.pdbx_description
1 polymer ?
#
loop_
_entity_poly.entity_id
_entity_poly.type
_entity_poly.pdbx_seq_one_letter_code
_entity_poly.pdbx_strand_id
1 'polypeptide(L)'
;MADFDLAGVVRRVRRAADLSQRELAGAAGLSKSTIAAIEGGHRGLDARALARLAAVAGLRLALLDARGEEVAPMDGAAVRDGGGRFFPAHLDTRHGDDGWWPGPHRRDRTPVTYTFTRDRPWRDRLRQARGGTPDDHQLPRAGDSLAQRAATRRAAAWRARAEQRARHLEERREQPTDDGFRCECPPACDDLLLDERPPTPGRSGPHAPDCVCHCDLS
;
A
#
# COMPACT_ATOMS: atom_id res chain seq x y z
N MET A 1 -30.48 -22.77 -7.53
CA MET A 1 -30.63 -21.31 -7.62
C MET A 1 -32.11 -21.04 -7.76
N ALA A 2 -32.74 -20.29 -6.85
CA ALA A 2 -34.12 -19.86 -7.06
C ALA A 2 -34.13 -18.93 -8.28
N ASP A 3 -35.00 -19.22 -9.25
CA ASP A 3 -35.18 -18.35 -10.41
C ASP A 3 -35.78 -17.01 -9.95
N PHE A 4 -35.35 -15.91 -10.59
CA PHE A 4 -35.83 -14.57 -10.21
C PHE A 4 -37.23 -14.33 -10.78
N ASP A 5 -38.26 -14.35 -9.91
CA ASP A 5 -39.65 -14.08 -10.32
C ASP A 5 -39.89 -12.59 -10.61
N LEU A 6 -39.51 -12.16 -11.82
CA LEU A 6 -39.73 -10.80 -12.31
C LEU A 6 -41.22 -10.41 -12.28
N ALA A 7 -42.13 -11.34 -12.64
CA ALA A 7 -43.56 -11.07 -12.68
C ALA A 7 -44.13 -10.81 -11.29
N GLY A 8 -43.72 -11.61 -10.29
CA GLY A 8 -44.04 -11.39 -8.88
C GLY A 8 -43.46 -10.09 -8.33
N VAL A 9 -42.22 -9.76 -8.68
CA VAL A 9 -41.57 -8.50 -8.25
C VAL A 9 -42.32 -7.28 -8.81
N VAL A 10 -42.67 -7.27 -10.09
CA VAL A 10 -43.42 -6.14 -10.69
C VAL A 10 -44.81 -6.01 -10.07
N ARG A 11 -45.52 -7.12 -9.84
CA ARG A 11 -46.81 -7.10 -9.11
C ARG A 11 -46.65 -6.55 -7.69
N ARG A 12 -45.56 -6.88 -7.00
CA ARG A 12 -45.26 -6.35 -5.66
C ARG A 12 -44.98 -4.85 -5.68
N VAL A 13 -44.16 -4.37 -6.62
CA VAL A 13 -43.93 -2.92 -6.83
C VAL A 13 -45.25 -2.21 -7.06
N ARG A 14 -46.08 -2.74 -7.95
CA ARG A 14 -47.40 -2.18 -8.26
C ARG A 14 -48.30 -2.13 -7.03
N ARG A 15 -48.31 -3.19 -6.21
CA ARG A 15 -49.07 -3.26 -4.96
C ARG A 15 -48.57 -2.27 -3.91
N ALA A 16 -47.26 -2.08 -3.81
CA ALA A 16 -46.65 -1.14 -2.87
C ALA A 16 -46.90 0.33 -3.26
N ALA A 17 -46.92 0.63 -4.56
CA ALA A 17 -47.26 1.96 -5.08
C ALA A 17 -48.77 2.24 -5.17
N ASP A 18 -49.62 1.24 -4.94
CA ASP A 18 -51.08 1.29 -5.09
C ASP A 18 -51.56 1.78 -6.47
N LEU A 19 -50.93 1.27 -7.54
CA LEU A 19 -51.20 1.68 -8.92
C LEU A 19 -51.90 0.59 -9.75
N SER A 20 -52.71 0.99 -10.71
CA SER A 20 -53.12 0.13 -11.82
C SER A 20 -51.95 -0.12 -12.80
N GLN A 21 -52.08 -1.09 -13.70
CA GLN A 21 -51.08 -1.32 -14.75
C GLN A 21 -50.87 -0.10 -15.65
N ARG A 22 -51.92 0.70 -15.91
CA ARG A 22 -51.84 1.91 -16.75
C ARG A 22 -51.08 3.01 -16.04
N GLU A 23 -51.36 3.24 -14.76
CA GLU A 23 -50.68 4.26 -13.97
C GLU A 23 -49.22 3.90 -13.75
N LEU A 24 -48.91 2.64 -13.42
CA LEU A 24 -47.53 2.17 -13.29
C LEU A 24 -46.75 2.33 -14.62
N ALA A 25 -47.39 1.99 -15.74
CA ALA A 25 -46.80 2.18 -17.06
C ALA A 25 -46.49 3.66 -17.32
N GLY A 26 -47.44 4.56 -17.04
CA GLY A 26 -47.24 6.01 -17.15
C GLY A 26 -46.10 6.52 -16.26
N ALA A 27 -46.09 6.14 -14.98
CA ALA A 27 -45.08 6.55 -14.01
C ALA A 27 -43.66 6.06 -14.38
N ALA A 28 -43.54 4.87 -14.99
CA ALA A 28 -42.25 4.28 -15.36
C ALA A 28 -41.79 4.60 -16.80
N GLY A 29 -42.61 5.31 -17.58
CA GLY A 29 -42.34 5.58 -19.00
C GLY A 29 -42.38 4.34 -19.89
N LEU A 30 -43.26 3.39 -19.57
CA LEU A 30 -43.47 2.13 -20.32
C LEU A 30 -44.89 2.10 -20.92
N SER A 31 -45.12 1.21 -21.88
CA SER A 31 -46.48 0.96 -22.37
C SER A 31 -47.24 0.01 -21.42
N LYS A 32 -48.56 0.17 -21.31
CA LYS A 32 -49.43 -0.77 -20.57
C LYS A 32 -49.24 -2.22 -21.06
N SER A 33 -49.14 -2.42 -22.37
CA SER A 33 -48.91 -3.74 -22.98
C SER A 33 -47.58 -4.36 -22.54
N THR A 34 -46.55 -3.54 -22.33
CA THR A 34 -45.26 -3.99 -21.79
C THR A 34 -45.41 -4.46 -20.35
N ILE A 35 -46.08 -3.69 -19.49
CA ILE A 35 -46.34 -4.10 -18.10
C ILE A 35 -47.14 -5.41 -18.05
N ALA A 36 -48.19 -5.54 -18.85
CA ALA A 36 -49.01 -6.75 -18.89
C ALA A 36 -48.20 -7.98 -19.35
N ALA A 37 -47.34 -7.84 -20.37
CA ALA A 37 -46.49 -8.92 -20.84
C ALA A 37 -45.42 -9.33 -19.80
N ILE A 38 -44.90 -8.38 -19.02
CA ILE A 38 -43.95 -8.65 -17.94
C ILE A 38 -44.64 -9.37 -16.78
N GLU A 39 -45.79 -8.86 -16.30
CA GLU A 39 -46.55 -9.50 -15.22
C GLU A 39 -47.09 -10.89 -15.63
N GLY A 40 -47.29 -11.13 -16.93
CA GLY A 40 -47.64 -12.44 -17.48
C GLY A 40 -46.46 -13.39 -17.73
N GLY A 41 -45.22 -12.95 -17.49
CA GLY A 41 -44.03 -13.77 -17.71
C GLY A 41 -43.65 -14.00 -19.18
N HIS A 42 -44.22 -13.22 -20.10
CA HIS A 42 -43.97 -13.34 -21.54
C HIS A 42 -42.84 -12.42 -22.03
N ARG A 43 -42.34 -11.52 -21.18
CA ARG A 43 -41.29 -10.56 -21.53
C ARG A 43 -40.37 -10.26 -20.35
N GLY A 44 -39.06 -10.23 -20.62
CA GLY A 44 -38.06 -9.74 -19.69
C GLY A 44 -38.03 -8.21 -19.58
N LEU A 45 -37.21 -7.71 -18.66
CA LEU A 45 -37.05 -6.28 -18.42
C LEU A 45 -35.56 -5.95 -18.21
N ASP A 46 -35.09 -4.86 -18.80
CA ASP A 46 -33.74 -4.39 -18.53
C ASP A 46 -33.62 -3.83 -17.10
N ALA A 47 -32.42 -3.87 -16.54
CA ALA A 47 -32.19 -3.45 -15.15
C ALA A 47 -32.51 -1.96 -14.89
N ARG A 48 -32.35 -1.09 -15.90
CA ARG A 48 -32.64 0.34 -15.75
C ARG A 48 -34.14 0.58 -15.65
N ALA A 49 -34.93 -0.12 -16.46
CA ALA A 49 -36.38 -0.06 -16.42
C ALA A 49 -36.94 -0.67 -15.13
N LEU A 50 -36.35 -1.78 -14.65
CA LEU A 50 -36.69 -2.34 -13.35
C LEU A 50 -36.39 -1.37 -12.21
N ALA A 51 -35.25 -0.69 -12.24
CA ALA A 51 -34.89 0.33 -11.24
C ALA A 51 -35.89 1.50 -11.24
N ARG A 52 -36.31 1.97 -12.41
CA ARG A 52 -37.36 3.01 -12.53
C ARG A 52 -38.69 2.54 -11.93
N LEU A 53 -39.13 1.30 -12.22
CA LEU A 53 -40.34 0.73 -11.62
C LEU A 53 -40.24 0.68 -10.10
N ALA A 54 -39.13 0.14 -9.57
CA ALA A 54 -38.89 0.08 -8.13
C ALA A 54 -38.98 1.47 -7.48
N ALA A 55 -38.38 2.49 -8.12
CA ALA A 55 -38.38 3.86 -7.60
C ALA A 55 -39.79 4.47 -7.48
N VAL A 56 -40.75 4.08 -8.34
CA VAL A 56 -42.16 4.53 -8.22
C VAL A 56 -42.78 4.12 -6.87
N ALA A 57 -42.35 2.99 -6.31
CA ALA A 57 -42.78 2.51 -5.00
C ALA A 57 -41.83 2.91 -3.85
N GLY A 58 -40.88 3.81 -4.08
CA GLY A 58 -39.85 4.17 -3.10
C GLY A 58 -38.84 3.07 -2.81
N LEU A 59 -38.71 2.09 -3.72
CA LEU A 59 -37.79 0.96 -3.60
C LEU A 59 -36.52 1.20 -4.43
N ARG A 60 -35.44 0.49 -4.09
CA ARG A 60 -34.18 0.46 -4.87
C ARG A 60 -33.76 -0.97 -5.16
N LEU A 61 -33.01 -1.15 -6.24
CA LEU A 61 -32.38 -2.43 -6.55
C LEU A 61 -31.03 -2.51 -5.83
N ALA A 62 -30.78 -3.64 -5.19
CA ALA A 62 -29.52 -3.98 -4.54
C ALA A 62 -29.15 -5.41 -4.91
N LEU A 63 -27.86 -5.67 -5.09
CA LEU A 63 -27.34 -7.04 -5.15
C LEU A 63 -26.99 -7.47 -3.74
N LEU A 64 -27.46 -8.64 -3.32
CA LEU A 64 -27.15 -9.19 -2.00
C LEU A 64 -26.24 -10.40 -2.16
N ASP A 65 -25.27 -10.54 -1.25
CA ASP A 65 -24.41 -11.71 -1.18
C ASP A 65 -25.15 -12.91 -0.53
N ALA A 66 -24.44 -14.03 -0.36
CA ALA A 66 -25.01 -15.22 0.24
C ALA A 66 -25.41 -15.06 1.73
N ARG A 67 -24.93 -14.00 2.39
CA ARG A 67 -25.26 -13.67 3.78
C ARG A 67 -26.40 -12.65 3.87
N GLY A 68 -26.87 -12.12 2.74
CA GLY A 68 -27.89 -11.08 2.68
C GLY A 68 -27.31 -9.67 2.80
N GLU A 69 -25.99 -9.52 2.76
CA GLU A 69 -25.32 -8.23 2.80
C GLU A 69 -25.32 -7.58 1.41
N GLU A 70 -25.49 -6.27 1.37
CA GLU A 70 -25.48 -5.53 0.11
C GLU A 70 -24.07 -5.46 -0.49
N VAL A 71 -23.96 -5.84 -1.76
CA VAL A 71 -22.75 -5.71 -2.57
C VAL A 71 -22.78 -4.35 -3.26
N ALA A 72 -21.92 -3.45 -2.80
CA ALA A 72 -21.75 -2.14 -3.39
C ALA A 72 -21.15 -2.23 -4.81
N PRO A 73 -21.48 -1.28 -5.70
CA PRO A 73 -20.76 -1.15 -6.97
C PRO A 73 -19.29 -0.78 -6.72
N MET A 74 -18.40 -1.17 -7.64
CA MET A 74 -17.01 -0.71 -7.62
C MET A 74 -16.94 0.82 -7.72
N ASP A 75 -15.96 1.41 -7.04
CA ASP A 75 -15.78 2.84 -6.91
C ASP A 75 -15.37 3.48 -8.26
N GLY A 76 -16.17 4.44 -8.71
CA GLY A 76 -15.92 5.18 -9.95
C GLY A 76 -14.72 6.13 -9.90
N ALA A 77 -14.21 6.40 -8.70
CA ALA A 77 -12.99 7.19 -8.44
C ALA A 77 -11.74 6.31 -8.28
N ALA A 78 -11.85 4.98 -8.47
CA ALA A 78 -10.70 4.08 -8.48
C ALA A 78 -9.61 4.52 -9.45
N VAL A 79 -8.36 4.14 -9.13
CA VAL A 79 -7.17 4.47 -9.92
C VAL A 79 -7.31 4.06 -11.39
N ARG A 80 -6.75 4.88 -12.26
CA ARG A 80 -6.79 4.73 -13.73
C ARG A 80 -5.39 4.48 -14.29
N ASP A 81 -5.34 3.85 -15.45
CA ASP A 81 -4.10 3.70 -16.20
C ASP A 81 -3.61 5.04 -16.81
N GLY A 82 -2.43 5.05 -17.41
CA GLY A 82 -1.87 6.25 -18.05
C GLY A 82 -2.70 6.79 -19.23
N GLY A 83 -3.67 6.02 -19.73
CA GLY A 83 -4.63 6.42 -20.76
C GLY A 83 -6.01 6.82 -20.21
N GLY A 84 -6.17 6.92 -18.88
CA GLY A 84 -7.43 7.32 -18.24
C GLY A 84 -8.49 6.20 -18.14
N ARG A 85 -8.15 4.96 -18.48
CA ARG A 85 -9.07 3.82 -18.39
C ARG A 85 -8.99 3.18 -17.01
N PHE A 86 -10.07 2.53 -16.59
CA PHE A 86 -10.03 1.68 -15.41
C PHE A 86 -9.18 0.44 -15.64
N PHE A 87 -8.53 -0.03 -14.58
CA PHE A 87 -7.88 -1.33 -14.60
C PHE A 87 -8.93 -2.47 -14.70
N PRO A 88 -8.55 -3.66 -15.21
CA PRO A 88 -9.48 -4.77 -15.31
C PRO A 88 -10.00 -5.22 -13.93
N ALA A 89 -11.32 -5.27 -13.75
CA ALA A 89 -12.00 -5.50 -12.46
C ALA A 89 -11.60 -6.77 -11.68
N HIS A 90 -11.04 -7.78 -12.34
CA HIS A 90 -10.61 -9.03 -11.70
C HIS A 90 -9.16 -8.99 -11.19
N LEU A 91 -8.43 -7.91 -11.45
CA LEU A 91 -7.01 -7.75 -11.18
C LEU A 91 -6.78 -6.79 -10.01
N ASP A 92 -5.83 -7.13 -9.15
CA ASP A 92 -5.52 -6.28 -8.00
C ASP A 92 -4.57 -5.15 -8.43
N THR A 93 -5.06 -3.91 -8.37
CA THR A 93 -4.23 -2.71 -8.57
C THR A 93 -3.18 -2.60 -7.46
N ARG A 94 -1.97 -2.20 -7.83
CA ARG A 94 -0.84 -1.92 -6.93
C ARG A 94 -0.01 -0.76 -7.44
N HIS A 95 0.86 -0.18 -6.60
CA HIS A 95 1.76 0.84 -7.10
C HIS A 95 2.84 0.23 -8.01
N GLY A 96 3.26 0.99 -9.01
CA GLY A 96 4.25 0.55 -9.98
C GLY A 96 5.66 0.45 -9.39
N ASP A 97 5.93 1.13 -8.28
CA ASP A 97 7.17 1.00 -7.53
C ASP A 97 7.20 -0.18 -6.55
N ASP A 98 6.11 -0.96 -6.47
CA ASP A 98 6.08 -2.17 -5.65
C ASP A 98 6.63 -3.38 -6.45
N GLY A 99 7.46 -4.21 -5.81
CA GLY A 99 7.94 -5.47 -6.38
C GLY A 99 8.98 -5.34 -7.50
N TRP A 100 8.97 -6.27 -8.46
CA TRP A 100 10.02 -6.39 -9.49
C TRP A 100 9.84 -5.45 -10.70
N TRP A 101 8.69 -4.80 -10.82
CA TRP A 101 8.35 -3.92 -11.95
C TRP A 101 9.30 -2.72 -12.16
N PRO A 102 9.75 -1.99 -11.12
CA PRO A 102 10.71 -0.89 -11.25
C PRO A 102 12.17 -1.40 -11.32
N GLY A 103 12.40 -2.60 -11.87
CA GLY A 103 13.72 -3.22 -11.89
C GLY A 103 14.77 -2.41 -12.67
N PRO A 104 16.06 -2.50 -12.31
CA PRO A 104 17.16 -1.72 -12.91
C PRO A 104 17.40 -2.00 -14.41
N HIS A 105 16.68 -2.96 -14.99
CA HIS A 105 16.74 -3.41 -16.39
C HIS A 105 15.69 -2.74 -17.30
N ARG A 106 14.94 -1.77 -16.80
CA ARG A 106 13.85 -1.05 -17.52
C ARG A 106 14.00 0.48 -17.41
N ARG A 107 15.24 0.99 -17.45
CA ARG A 107 15.54 2.44 -17.28
C ARG A 107 15.03 3.30 -18.43
N ASP A 108 14.79 2.67 -19.58
CA ASP A 108 14.27 3.24 -20.82
C ASP A 108 12.77 3.56 -20.75
N ARG A 109 12.05 3.04 -19.75
CA ARG A 109 10.60 3.23 -19.64
C ARG A 109 10.26 4.21 -18.53
N THR A 110 9.39 5.16 -18.87
CA THR A 110 8.76 6.01 -17.86
C THR A 110 8.01 5.13 -16.86
N PRO A 111 8.33 5.22 -15.55
CA PRO A 111 7.68 4.40 -14.55
C PRO A 111 6.22 4.82 -14.40
N VAL A 112 5.34 3.83 -14.23
CA VAL A 112 3.89 4.04 -14.06
C VAL A 112 3.55 4.11 -12.57
N THR A 113 2.63 4.99 -12.19
CA THR A 113 2.21 5.13 -10.79
C THR A 113 1.49 3.88 -10.28
N TYR A 114 0.64 3.29 -11.11
CA TYR A 114 -0.13 2.09 -10.80
C TYR A 114 0.06 1.02 -11.85
N THR A 115 -0.03 -0.24 -11.42
CA THR A 115 0.06 -1.42 -12.27
C THR A 115 -0.72 -2.57 -11.63
N PHE A 116 -0.72 -3.74 -12.28
CA PHE A 116 -1.33 -4.96 -11.79
C PHE A 116 -0.49 -6.18 -12.15
N THR A 117 -0.82 -7.34 -11.58
CA THR A 117 -0.15 -8.61 -11.90
C THR A 117 -1.13 -9.58 -12.56
N ARG A 118 -0.73 -10.07 -13.75
CA ARG A 118 -1.54 -11.00 -14.56
C ARG A 118 -1.41 -12.45 -14.08
N ASP A 119 -0.29 -12.80 -13.45
CA ASP A 119 -0.04 -14.13 -12.90
C ASP A 119 -1.08 -14.45 -11.82
N ARG A 120 -2.01 -15.35 -12.16
CA ARG A 120 -3.10 -15.76 -11.29
C ARG A 120 -2.60 -16.59 -10.10
N PRO A 121 -1.77 -17.64 -10.26
CA PRO A 121 -1.18 -18.35 -9.12
C PRO A 121 -0.52 -17.43 -8.08
N TRP A 122 0.26 -16.45 -8.53
CA TRP A 122 0.90 -15.50 -7.60
C TRP A 122 -0.13 -14.64 -6.87
N ARG A 123 -1.14 -14.15 -7.60
CA ARG A 123 -2.21 -13.32 -7.03
C ARG A 123 -3.06 -14.09 -6.03
N ASP A 124 -3.40 -15.34 -6.32
CA ASP A 124 -4.23 -16.17 -5.44
C ASP A 124 -3.50 -16.44 -4.11
N ARG A 125 -2.18 -16.69 -4.15
CA ARG A 125 -1.35 -16.78 -2.93
C ARG A 125 -1.34 -15.48 -2.13
N LEU A 126 -1.20 -14.34 -2.82
CA LEU A 126 -1.21 -13.02 -2.16
C LEU A 126 -2.56 -12.73 -1.50
N ARG A 127 -3.67 -13.06 -2.18
CA ARG A 127 -5.04 -12.93 -1.64
C ARG A 127 -5.24 -13.81 -0.42
N GLN A 128 -4.79 -15.07 -0.47
CA GLN A 128 -4.82 -15.96 0.70
C GLN A 128 -4.04 -15.37 1.88
N ALA A 129 -2.82 -14.88 1.65
CA ALA A 129 -2.00 -14.26 2.68
C ALA A 129 -2.62 -12.97 3.27
N ARG A 130 -3.47 -12.27 2.50
CA ARG A 130 -4.18 -11.05 2.92
C ARG A 130 -5.57 -11.31 3.51
N GLY A 131 -6.01 -12.57 3.57
CA GLY A 131 -7.34 -12.94 4.06
C GLY A 131 -8.47 -12.80 3.04
N GLY A 132 -8.18 -12.63 1.75
CA GLY A 132 -9.20 -12.60 0.70
C GLY A 132 -8.82 -11.80 -0.54
N THR A 133 -9.77 -11.73 -1.47
CA THR A 133 -9.73 -10.77 -2.58
C THR A 133 -10.13 -9.40 -2.03
N PRO A 134 -9.37 -8.33 -2.33
CA PRO A 134 -9.80 -6.98 -1.99
C PRO A 134 -11.18 -6.68 -2.60
N ASP A 135 -12.02 -5.98 -1.84
CA ASP A 135 -13.38 -5.63 -2.29
C ASP A 135 -13.36 -4.70 -3.51
N ASP A 136 -12.34 -3.83 -3.61
CA ASP A 136 -12.23 -2.85 -4.68
C ASP A 136 -10.77 -2.51 -5.06
N HIS A 137 -10.63 -1.79 -6.16
CA HIS A 137 -9.40 -1.14 -6.56
C HIS A 137 -9.03 0.01 -5.61
N GLN A 138 -7.75 0.37 -5.62
CA GLN A 138 -7.24 1.46 -4.80
C GLN A 138 -7.83 2.81 -5.25
N LEU A 139 -8.08 3.69 -4.28
CA LEU A 139 -8.40 5.09 -4.54
C LEU A 139 -7.11 5.91 -4.60
N PRO A 140 -7.01 6.90 -5.51
CA PRO A 140 -5.90 7.84 -5.51
C PRO A 140 -5.82 8.62 -4.19
N ARG A 141 -4.64 8.65 -3.58
CA ARG A 141 -4.36 9.40 -2.35
C ARG A 141 -3.26 10.43 -2.59
N ALA A 142 -3.29 11.49 -1.79
CA ALA A 142 -2.17 12.42 -1.72
C ALA A 142 -0.90 11.67 -1.28
N GLY A 143 0.21 11.85 -2.00
CA GLY A 143 1.45 11.14 -1.72
C GLY A 143 1.71 9.91 -2.59
N ASP A 144 0.76 9.50 -3.45
CA ASP A 144 0.91 8.31 -4.30
C ASP A 144 1.85 8.52 -5.50
N SER A 145 2.28 9.76 -5.77
CA SER A 145 3.29 9.97 -6.81
C SER A 145 4.56 9.20 -6.48
N LEU A 146 5.16 8.59 -7.51
CA LEU A 146 6.39 7.81 -7.35
C LEU A 146 7.51 8.63 -6.67
N ALA A 147 7.59 9.93 -6.97
CA ALA A 147 8.53 10.84 -6.34
C ALA A 147 8.28 11.02 -4.83
N GLN A 148 7.02 11.23 -4.43
CA GLN A 148 6.66 11.35 -3.02
C GLN A 148 6.89 10.03 -2.27
N ARG A 149 6.48 8.90 -2.84
CA ARG A 149 6.72 7.56 -2.25
C ARG A 149 8.22 7.29 -2.09
N ALA A 150 9.03 7.62 -3.10
CA ALA A 150 10.48 7.50 -3.03
C ALA A 150 11.09 8.44 -1.98
N ALA A 151 10.59 9.67 -1.83
CA ALA A 151 11.02 10.59 -0.78
C ALA A 151 10.69 10.03 0.62
N THR A 152 9.47 9.51 0.81
CA THR A 152 9.04 8.86 2.06
C THR A 152 9.92 7.67 2.42
N ARG A 153 10.19 6.77 1.47
CA ARG A 153 11.10 5.63 1.67
C ARG A 153 12.52 6.08 2.03
N ARG A 154 13.05 7.08 1.33
CA ARG A 154 14.37 7.65 1.65
C ARG A 154 14.38 8.19 3.07
N ALA A 155 13.42 9.04 3.44
CA ALA A 155 13.32 9.60 4.78
C ALA A 155 13.24 8.52 5.87
N ALA A 156 12.45 7.46 5.64
CA ALA A 156 12.38 6.32 6.56
C ALA A 156 13.73 5.59 6.70
N ALA A 157 14.44 5.34 5.59
CA ALA A 157 15.75 4.72 5.62
C ALA A 157 16.79 5.59 6.34
N TRP A 158 16.74 6.91 6.16
CA TRP A 158 17.59 7.87 6.88
C TRP A 158 17.33 7.81 8.39
N ARG A 159 16.06 7.81 8.83
CA ARG A 159 15.68 7.67 10.24
C ARG A 159 16.17 6.35 10.84
N ALA A 160 15.91 5.23 10.16
CA ALA A 160 16.34 3.91 10.64
C ALA A 160 17.87 3.82 10.80
N ARG A 161 18.64 4.39 9.86
CA ARG A 161 20.11 4.47 9.97
C ARG A 161 20.56 5.37 11.11
N ALA A 162 19.88 6.49 11.33
CA ALA A 162 20.18 7.38 12.45
C ALA A 162 19.94 6.67 13.79
N GLU A 163 18.81 5.98 13.94
CA GLU A 163 18.49 5.17 15.12
C GLU A 163 19.47 4.01 15.34
N GLN A 164 19.90 3.32 14.28
CA GLN A 164 20.94 2.29 14.38
C GLN A 164 22.28 2.87 14.85
N ARG A 165 22.69 4.03 14.30
CA ARG A 165 23.92 4.71 14.74
C ARG A 165 23.84 5.19 16.19
N ALA A 166 22.69 5.73 16.60
CA ALA A 166 22.46 6.14 17.98
C ALA A 166 22.59 4.96 18.95
N ARG A 167 21.94 3.83 18.65
CA ARG A 167 22.08 2.58 19.43
C ARG A 167 23.52 2.11 19.52
N HIS A 168 24.23 2.06 18.39
CA HIS A 168 25.64 1.64 18.38
C HIS A 168 26.55 2.59 19.18
N LEU A 169 26.27 3.90 19.18
CA LEU A 169 27.02 4.87 20.00
C LEU A 169 26.71 4.69 21.49
N GLU A 170 25.47 4.40 21.86
CA GLU A 170 25.06 4.11 23.23
C GLU A 170 25.71 2.82 23.74
N GLU A 171 25.64 1.74 22.97
CA GLU A 171 26.35 0.48 23.24
C GLU A 171 27.86 0.68 23.39
N ARG A 172 28.49 1.50 22.52
CA ARG A 172 29.92 1.83 22.64
C ARG A 172 30.26 2.72 23.84
N ARG A 173 29.33 3.56 24.30
CA ARG A 173 29.52 4.41 25.48
C ARG A 173 29.43 3.58 26.77
N GLU A 174 28.58 2.55 26.75
CA GLU A 174 28.41 1.61 27.87
C GLU A 174 29.50 0.54 27.91
N GLN A 175 30.19 0.29 26.79
CA GLN A 175 31.41 -0.51 26.79
C GLN A 175 32.55 0.29 27.45
N PRO A 176 33.15 -0.22 28.56
CA PRO A 176 34.36 0.37 29.08
C PRO A 176 35.42 0.31 27.98
N THR A 177 36.03 1.44 27.65
CA THR A 177 37.30 1.44 26.93
C THR A 177 38.36 0.92 27.89
N ASP A 178 38.45 -0.40 28.03
CA ASP A 178 39.69 -1.04 28.48
C ASP A 178 40.55 -1.18 27.23
N ASP A 179 41.23 -0.10 26.86
CA ASP A 179 42.24 -0.08 25.81
C ASP A 179 43.47 -0.93 26.20
N GLY A 180 43.46 -1.59 27.38
CA GLY A 180 44.56 -2.43 27.88
C GLY A 180 45.87 -1.66 28.07
N PHE A 181 45.87 -0.37 27.71
CA PHE A 181 47.02 0.50 27.73
C PHE A 181 47.16 1.10 29.12
N ARG A 182 47.76 0.32 30.00
CA ARG A 182 48.34 0.83 31.24
C ARG A 182 49.75 1.29 30.89
N CYS A 183 49.98 2.61 30.80
CA CYS A 183 51.37 3.12 30.84
C CYS A 183 51.91 2.75 32.21
N GLU A 184 52.79 1.75 32.28
CA GLU A 184 53.55 1.39 33.48
C GLU A 184 54.76 2.32 33.67
N CYS A 185 54.66 3.52 33.12
CA CYS A 185 55.71 4.51 33.03
C CYS A 185 55.97 5.06 34.44
N PRO A 186 57.23 5.14 34.90
CA PRO A 186 57.54 5.79 36.16
C PRO A 186 57.04 7.25 36.16
N PRO A 187 56.66 7.80 37.33
CA PRO A 187 56.35 9.22 37.44
C PRO A 187 57.51 10.07 36.86
N ALA A 188 57.20 11.08 36.03
CA ALA A 188 58.13 11.95 35.29
C ALA A 188 58.65 11.45 33.91
N CYS A 189 58.16 10.32 33.38
CA CYS A 189 58.45 9.92 31.99
C CYS A 189 57.71 10.78 30.96
N ASP A 190 56.52 11.26 31.31
CA ASP A 190 55.65 12.17 30.57
C ASP A 190 56.26 13.57 30.42
N ASP A 191 56.93 14.07 31.46
CA ASP A 191 57.62 15.37 31.43
C ASP A 191 58.83 15.40 30.49
N LEU A 192 59.44 14.24 30.21
CA LEU A 192 60.58 14.10 29.30
C LEU A 192 60.17 14.13 27.82
N LEU A 193 58.94 13.70 27.49
CA LEU A 193 58.41 13.71 26.11
C LEU A 193 58.02 15.11 25.62
N LEU A 194 57.95 16.10 26.53
CA LEU A 194 57.69 17.51 26.23
C LEU A 194 58.97 18.33 25.97
N ASP A 195 60.13 17.68 25.87
CA ASP A 195 61.40 18.32 25.54
C ASP A 195 61.31 18.99 24.15
N GLU A 196 61.37 20.33 24.09
CA GLU A 196 61.18 21.16 22.89
C GLU A 196 62.25 20.96 21.79
N ARG A 197 63.13 19.97 21.95
CA ARG A 197 64.19 19.65 21.00
C ARG A 197 63.62 18.85 19.81
N PRO A 198 63.93 19.25 18.57
CA PRO A 198 63.40 18.58 17.38
C PRO A 198 63.85 17.10 17.31
N PRO A 199 62.97 16.18 16.89
CA PRO A 199 63.31 14.76 16.80
C PRO A 199 64.47 14.56 15.82
N THR A 200 65.50 13.84 16.27
CA THR A 200 66.65 13.46 15.42
C THR A 200 66.45 12.02 14.96
N PRO A 201 66.45 11.70 13.66
CA PRO A 201 66.22 10.34 13.17
C PRO A 201 67.22 9.35 13.78
N GLY A 202 66.73 8.26 14.36
CA GLY A 202 67.55 7.22 14.98
C GLY A 202 67.93 7.46 16.46
N ARG A 203 67.42 8.53 17.08
CA ARG A 203 67.55 8.75 18.53
C ARG A 203 66.26 8.35 19.23
N SER A 204 66.32 7.34 20.10
CA SER A 204 65.22 7.02 21.04
C SER A 204 64.84 8.25 21.87
N GLY A 205 63.53 8.45 22.09
CA GLY A 205 63.03 9.52 22.96
C GLY A 205 63.60 9.42 24.38
N PRO A 206 63.64 10.53 25.14
CA PRO A 206 64.12 10.49 26.52
C PRO A 206 63.18 9.66 27.41
N HIS A 207 63.73 8.71 28.16
CA HIS A 207 63.01 7.86 29.12
C HIS A 207 63.53 8.08 30.54
N ALA A 208 62.67 7.83 31.53
CA ALA A 208 63.10 7.76 32.94
C ALA A 208 64.07 6.58 33.15
N PRO A 209 65.05 6.67 34.08
CA PRO A 209 66.10 5.66 34.27
C PRO A 209 65.57 4.25 34.55
N ASP A 210 64.38 4.15 35.16
CA ASP A 210 63.75 2.90 35.57
C ASP A 210 62.60 2.49 34.63
N CYS A 211 62.60 2.98 33.39
CA CYS A 211 61.55 2.69 32.40
C CYS A 211 61.59 1.22 31.95
N VAL A 212 60.48 0.51 32.15
CA VAL A 212 60.32 -0.92 31.82
C VAL A 212 59.51 -1.15 30.52
N CYS A 213 58.94 -0.09 29.91
CA CYS A 213 57.96 -0.25 28.82
C CYS A 213 58.52 -0.50 27.41
N HIS A 214 59.85 -0.45 27.19
CA HIS A 214 60.49 -0.63 25.86
C HIS A 214 59.78 0.12 24.72
N CYS A 215 59.32 1.31 25.05
CA CYS A 215 58.47 2.20 24.28
C CYS A 215 59.35 3.04 23.32
N ASP A 216 60.27 2.38 22.60
CA ASP A 216 61.11 2.93 21.54
C ASP A 216 60.31 3.04 20.23
N LEU A 217 59.35 3.97 20.16
CA LEU A 217 58.71 4.31 18.89
C LEU A 217 59.70 5.12 18.05
N SER A 218 60.26 4.48 17.02
CA SER A 218 61.09 5.10 15.97
C SER A 218 60.25 5.93 15.01
#